data_AF-A0A497NPW0-F1
#
_entry.id   AF-A0A497NPW0-F1
#
_cell.length_a   1.000
_cell.length_b   1.000
_cell.length_c   1.000
_cell.angle_alpha   90.00
_cell.angle_beta   90.00
_cell.angle_gamma   90.00
#
_symmetry.space_group_name_H-M   'P 1'
#
loop_
_entity.id
_entity.type
_entity.pdbx_description
1 polymer ?
#
loop_
_entity_poly.entity_id
_entity_poly.type
_entity_poly.pdbx_seq_one_letter_code
_entity_poly.pdbx_strand_id
1 'polypeptide(L)'
;CNLDDLEKAVVEVLIEHYNRTGSKFIMVKDQYELAEKLNANPSELPNALKNLRQDGIIYIFKDKTFNCWKIGLKKQFLEAINRE
;
A
#
# COMPACT_ATOMS: atom_id res chain seq x y z
N CYS A 1 -1.56 -4.45 20.16
CA CYS A 1 -0.89 -5.42 19.26
C CYS A 1 -1.76 -5.56 18.02
N ASN A 2 -1.18 -5.47 16.81
CA ASN A 2 -1.78 -5.76 15.47
C ASN A 2 -1.64 -4.66 14.40
N LEU A 3 -0.99 -3.53 14.67
CA LEU A 3 -0.64 -2.60 13.58
C LEU A 3 0.40 -3.25 12.64
N ASP A 4 1.40 -3.92 13.20
CA ASP A 4 2.43 -4.67 12.45
C ASP A 4 1.85 -5.73 11.51
N ASP A 5 0.90 -6.57 11.97
CA ASP A 5 0.27 -7.60 11.13
C ASP A 5 -0.50 -7.00 9.95
N LEU A 6 -1.21 -5.88 10.18
CA LEU A 6 -1.94 -5.19 9.12
C LEU A 6 -0.97 -4.52 8.13
N GLU A 7 0.06 -3.85 8.64
CA GLU A 7 1.10 -3.22 7.82
C GLU A 7 1.80 -4.25 6.93
N LYS A 8 2.13 -5.42 7.49
CA LYS A 8 2.70 -6.54 6.75
C LYS A 8 1.75 -7.08 5.68
N ALA A 9 0.48 -7.30 6.01
CA ALA A 9 -0.52 -7.76 5.05
C ALA A 9 -0.68 -6.78 3.88
N VAL A 10 -0.73 -5.47 4.15
CA VAL A 10 -0.80 -4.43 3.11
C VAL A 10 0.41 -4.52 2.18
N VAL A 11 1.60 -4.68 2.76
CA VAL A 11 2.84 -4.80 2.00
C VAL A 11 2.86 -6.08 1.14
N GLU A 12 2.50 -7.23 1.71
CA GLU A 12 2.44 -8.50 0.98
C GLU A 12 1.49 -8.41 -0.21
N VAL A 13 0.30 -7.84 -0.04
CA VAL A 13 -0.65 -7.66 -1.15
C VAL A 13 -0.10 -6.70 -2.21
N LEU A 14 0.57 -5.61 -1.81
CA LEU A 14 1.21 -4.70 -2.78
C LEU A 14 2.32 -5.41 -3.58
N ILE A 15 3.11 -6.28 -2.94
CA ILE A 15 4.15 -7.08 -3.59
C ILE A 15 3.53 -8.13 -4.51
N GLU A 16 2.50 -8.84 -4.06
CA GLU A 16 1.79 -9.83 -4.87
C GLU A 16 1.16 -9.17 -6.10
N HIS A 17 0.51 -8.01 -5.91
CA HIS A 17 -0.05 -7.22 -7.00
C HIS A 17 1.03 -6.78 -7.99
N TYR A 18 2.20 -6.34 -7.51
CA TYR A 18 3.34 -6.01 -8.34
C TYR A 18 3.84 -7.21 -9.13
N ASN A 19 3.99 -8.38 -8.51
CA ASN A 19 4.39 -9.61 -9.19
C ASN A 19 3.37 -10.04 -10.26
N ARG A 20 2.07 -9.86 -10.00
CA ARG A 20 0.99 -10.28 -10.89
C ARG A 20 0.74 -9.34 -12.06
N THR A 21 0.86 -8.03 -11.84
CA THR A 21 0.50 -7.00 -12.85
C THR A 21 1.69 -6.23 -13.40
N GLY A 22 2.86 -6.32 -12.77
CA GLY A 22 4.02 -5.49 -13.04
C GLY A 22 3.91 -4.05 -12.53
N SER A 23 2.77 -3.66 -11.94
CA SER A 23 2.53 -2.28 -11.48
C SER A 23 2.93 -2.12 -10.02
N LYS A 24 3.86 -1.21 -9.74
CA LYS A 24 4.38 -0.90 -8.38
C LYS A 24 3.38 -0.12 -7.51
N PHE A 25 2.24 0.20 -8.08
CA PHE A 25 1.22 1.03 -7.49
C PHE A 25 -0.17 0.50 -7.85
N ILE A 26 -1.08 0.65 -6.90
CA ILE A 26 -2.50 0.42 -7.08
C ILE A 26 -3.15 1.79 -7.18
N MET A 27 -3.99 1.94 -8.22
CA MET A 27 -4.87 3.09 -8.36
C MET A 27 -6.22 2.70 -7.77
N VAL A 28 -6.68 3.48 -6.80
CA VAL A 28 -7.97 3.28 -6.15
C VAL A 28 -8.75 4.57 -6.13
N LYS A 29 -10.08 4.49 -6.23
CA LYS A 29 -10.93 5.68 -6.13
C LYS A 29 -10.98 6.23 -4.71
N ASP A 30 -11.08 5.33 -3.73
CA ASP A 30 -11.26 5.68 -2.32
C ASP A 30 -10.61 4.65 -1.38
N GLN A 31 -10.51 4.96 -0.10
CA GLN A 31 -9.88 4.11 0.92
C GLN A 31 -10.61 2.77 1.11
N TYR A 32 -11.92 2.74 0.83
CA TYR A 32 -12.72 1.51 0.88
C TYR A 32 -12.36 0.54 -0.24
N GLU A 33 -12.20 1.04 -1.47
CA GLU A 33 -11.80 0.21 -2.63
C GLU A 33 -10.38 -0.35 -2.40
N LEU A 34 -9.53 0.43 -1.75
CA LEU A 34 -8.22 -0.03 -1.29
C LEU A 34 -8.32 -1.11 -0.22
N ALA A 35 -9.17 -0.91 0.79
CA ALA A 35 -9.40 -1.89 1.85
C ALA A 35 -9.88 -3.24 1.28
N GLU A 36 -10.85 -3.21 0.36
CA GLU A 36 -11.34 -4.42 -0.30
C GLU A 36 -10.25 -5.12 -1.12
N LYS A 37 -9.47 -4.36 -1.90
CA LYS A 37 -8.34 -4.92 -2.66
C LYS A 37 -7.24 -5.50 -1.79
N LEU A 38 -6.97 -4.87 -0.65
CA LEU A 38 -5.97 -5.29 0.32
C LEU A 38 -6.50 -6.35 1.28
N ASN A 39 -7.77 -6.73 1.16
CA ASN A 39 -8.47 -7.61 2.11
C ASN A 39 -8.29 -7.16 3.58
N ALA A 40 -8.26 -5.84 3.78
CA ALA A 40 -7.89 -5.20 5.03
C ALA A 40 -9.09 -4.47 5.64
N ASN A 41 -9.06 -4.27 6.96
CA ASN A 41 -10.12 -3.52 7.65
C ASN A 41 -10.04 -2.03 7.29
N PRO A 42 -11.10 -1.44 6.70
CA PRO A 42 -11.09 -0.04 6.26
C PRO A 42 -10.93 0.96 7.42
N SER A 43 -11.30 0.57 8.64
CA SER A 43 -11.14 1.41 9.84
C SER A 43 -9.67 1.54 10.27
N GLU A 44 -8.88 0.48 10.12
CA GLU A 44 -7.48 0.43 10.58
C GLU A 44 -6.49 0.75 9.44
N LEU A 45 -6.92 0.54 8.19
CA LEU A 45 -6.15 0.84 6.98
C LEU A 45 -5.55 2.25 6.96
N PRO A 46 -6.29 3.35 7.24
CA PRO A 46 -5.70 4.69 7.21
C PRO A 46 -4.57 4.85 8.22
N ASN A 47 -4.62 4.16 9.36
CA ASN A 47 -3.56 4.21 10.37
C ASN A 47 -2.32 3.43 9.91
N ALA A 48 -2.51 2.22 9.37
CA ALA A 48 -1.42 1.43 8.77
C ALA A 48 -0.76 2.16 7.59
N LEU A 49 -1.54 2.74 6.68
CA LEU A 49 -1.03 3.55 5.57
C LEU A 49 -0.21 4.75 6.05
N LYS A 50 -0.63 5.38 7.15
CA LYS A 50 0.09 6.51 7.75
C LYS A 50 1.42 6.07 8.36
N ASN A 51 1.48 4.91 9.01
CA ASN A 51 2.72 4.34 9.54
C ASN A 51 3.67 3.94 8.40
N LEU A 52 3.20 3.13 7.45
CA LEU A 52 3.96 2.72 6.27
C LEU A 52 4.51 3.91 5.48
N ARG A 53 3.75 5.01 5.40
CA ARG A 53 4.21 6.25 4.75
C ARG A 53 5.30 6.95 5.55
N GLN A 54 5.18 7.00 6.89
CA GLN A 54 6.20 7.59 7.77
C GLN A 54 7.49 6.79 7.74
N ASP A 55 7.39 5.47 7.71
CA ASP A 55 8.53 4.55 7.61
C ASP A 55 9.21 4.61 6.24
N GLY A 56 8.54 5.19 5.24
CA GLY A 56 9.05 5.26 3.88
C GLY A 56 8.93 3.94 3.13
N ILE A 57 7.96 3.11 3.50
CA ILE A 57 7.63 1.86 2.84
C ILE A 57 6.74 2.12 1.62
N ILE A 58 5.70 2.94 1.78
CA ILE A 58 4.78 3.31 0.71
C ILE A 58 4.83 4.80 0.37
N TYR A 59 4.33 5.13 -0.82
CA TYR A 59 3.97 6.49 -1.21
C TYR A 59 2.49 6.55 -1.57
N ILE A 60 1.85 7.64 -1.16
CA ILE A 60 0.44 7.91 -1.44
C ILE A 60 0.37 9.23 -2.19
N PHE A 61 -0.18 9.20 -3.39
CA PHE A 61 -0.35 10.36 -4.25
C PHE A 61 -1.81 10.47 -4.68
N LYS A 62 -2.46 11.58 -4.32
CA LYS A 62 -3.82 11.85 -4.76
C LYS A 62 -3.80 12.57 -6.11
N ASP A 63 -4.25 11.87 -7.13
CA ASP A 63 -4.40 12.40 -8.48
C ASP A 63 -5.68 13.24 -8.55
N LYS A 64 -5.54 14.56 -8.64
CA LYS A 64 -6.68 15.49 -8.67
C LYS A 64 -7.47 15.42 -9.99
N THR A 65 -6.84 14.96 -11.06
CA THR A 65 -7.45 14.88 -12.39
C THR A 65 -8.42 13.72 -12.48
N PHE A 66 -8.05 12.56 -11.93
CA PHE A 66 -8.89 11.36 -11.93
C PHE A 66 -9.65 11.12 -10.61
N ASN A 67 -9.45 11.99 -9.62
CA ASN A 67 -9.94 11.83 -8.25
C ASN A 67 -9.61 10.45 -7.65
N CYS A 68 -8.43 9.92 -7.99
CA CYS A 68 -7.94 8.62 -7.54
C CYS A 68 -6.73 8.77 -6.64
N TRP A 69 -6.57 7.81 -5.74
CA TRP A 69 -5.40 7.63 -4.91
C TRP A 69 -4.47 6.61 -5.55
N LYS A 70 -3.21 6.99 -5.72
CA LYS A 70 -2.11 6.11 -6.14
C LYS A 70 -1.36 5.71 -4.88
N ILE A 71 -1.44 4.43 -4.52
CA ILE A 71 -0.68 3.86 -3.41
C ILE A 71 0.32 2.89 -4.00
N GLY A 72 1.61 3.10 -3.76
CA GLY A 72 2.64 2.21 -4.27
C GLY A 72 3.78 2.01 -3.30
N LEU A 73 4.57 0.97 -3.54
CA LEU A 73 5.77 0.68 -2.76
C LEU A 73 6.90 1.63 -3.16
N LYS A 74 7.59 2.21 -2.17
CA LYS A 74 8.80 2.97 -2.45
C LYS A 74 9.91 2.04 -2.92
N LYS A 75 10.75 2.56 -3.81
CA LYS A 75 11.88 1.83 -4.37
C LYS A 75 12.85 1.35 -3.27
N GLN A 76 13.09 2.19 -2.26
CA GLN A 76 13.95 1.90 -1.12
C GLN A 76 13.54 0.62 -0.38
N PHE A 77 12.24 0.43 -0.22
CA PHE A 77 11.67 -0.74 0.43
C PHE A 77 11.77 -1.99 -0.45
N LEU A 78 11.47 -1.87 -1.75
CA LEU A 78 11.66 -2.96 -2.71
C LEU A 78 13.12 -3.43 -2.80
N GLU A 79 14.08 -2.49 -2.66
CA GLU A 79 15.51 -2.80 -2.60
C GLU A 79 15.90 -3.50 -1.28
N ALA A 80 15.23 -3.19 -0.16
CA ALA A 80 15.44 -3.88 1.10
C ALA A 80 14.96 -5.35 1.04
N ILE A 81 13.82 -5.61 0.39
CA ILE A 81 13.28 -6.98 0.25
C ILE A 81 14.09 -7.83 -0.74
N ASN A 82 14.58 -7.25 -1.85
CA ASN A 82 15.39 -7.98 -2.83
C ASN A 82 16.83 -8.26 -2.37
N ARG A 83 17.20 -7.88 -1.13
CA ARG A 83 18.55 -8.05 -0.58
C ARG A 83 18.72 -9.29 0.29
N GLU A 84 17.70 -10.14 0.41
CA GLU A 84 17.78 -11.47 1.06
C GLU A 84 18.33 -12.56 0.14
#